data_AF-A0A958DEH8-F1
#
_entry.id   AF-A0A958DEH8-F1
#
_cell.length_a   1.000
_cell.length_b   1.000
_cell.length_c   1.000
_cell.angle_alpha   90.00
_cell.angle_beta   90.00
_cell.angle_gamma   90.00
#
_symmetry.space_group_name_H-M   'P 1'
#
loop_
_entity.id
_entity.type
_entity.pdbx_description
1 polymer ?
#
loop_
_entity_poly.entity_id
_entity_poly.type
_entity_poly.pdbx_seq_one_letter_code
_entity_poly.pdbx_strand_id
1 'polypeptide(L)'
;MQKKQQDQTQIKWISDFIWNIADDRLRDVYVRGKYRDVILPFTVLRRLDAVLEPTKQAVLERKRFLDTHQVAEQDGALRMAAGQAFYNISEFTLAKLKASSQGQRLRDDFIA
;
A
#
# COMPACT_ATOMS: atom_id res chain seq x y z
N MET A 1 -32.26 6.24 -1.45
CA MET A 1 -32.20 4.78 -1.24
C MET A 1 -31.41 4.03 -2.33
N GLN A 2 -31.33 4.53 -3.58
CA GLN A 2 -30.62 3.82 -4.67
C GLN A 2 -29.08 3.78 -4.55
N LYS A 3 -28.40 4.83 -4.01
CA LYS A 3 -26.93 4.83 -3.82
C LYS A 3 -26.42 3.70 -2.92
N LYS A 4 -27.06 3.49 -1.76
CA LYS A 4 -26.67 2.42 -0.79
C LYS A 4 -26.73 1.01 -1.40
N GLN A 5 -27.67 0.76 -2.31
CA GLN A 5 -27.83 -0.55 -2.95
C GLN A 5 -26.77 -0.78 -4.05
N GLN A 6 -26.44 0.26 -4.83
CA GLN A 6 -25.35 0.21 -5.81
C GLN A 6 -23.99 -0.02 -5.12
N ASP A 7 -23.74 0.65 -3.99
CA ASP A 7 -22.51 0.49 -3.21
C ASP A 7 -22.36 -0.95 -2.68
N GLN A 8 -23.44 -1.57 -2.17
CA GLN A 8 -23.39 -2.96 -1.68
C GLN A 8 -23.10 -3.97 -2.79
N THR A 9 -23.71 -3.81 -3.97
CA THR A 9 -23.46 -4.68 -5.12
C THR A 9 -22.01 -4.58 -5.59
N GLN A 10 -21.45 -3.37 -5.62
CA GLN A 10 -20.05 -3.15 -5.98
C GLN A 10 -19.10 -3.77 -4.95
N ILE A 11 -19.37 -3.59 -3.65
CA ILE A 11 -18.55 -4.18 -2.57
C ILE A 11 -18.55 -5.70 -2.67
N LYS A 12 -19.72 -6.32 -2.89
CA LYS A 12 -19.82 -7.77 -3.07
C LYS A 12 -18.99 -8.24 -4.26
N TRP A 13 -19.10 -7.55 -5.40
CA TRP A 13 -18.32 -7.89 -6.59
C TRP A 13 -16.80 -7.77 -6.34
N ILE A 14 -16.33 -6.71 -5.68
CA ILE A 14 -14.91 -6.55 -5.34
C ILE A 14 -14.43 -7.68 -4.42
N SER A 15 -15.24 -8.03 -3.41
CA SER A 15 -14.93 -9.13 -2.51
C SER A 15 -14.79 -10.45 -3.27
N ASP A 16 -15.79 -10.80 -4.09
CA ASP A 16 -15.79 -12.04 -4.89
C ASP A 16 -14.60 -12.07 -5.85
N PHE A 17 -14.26 -10.94 -6.48
CA PHE A 17 -13.09 -10.80 -7.36
C PHE A 17 -11.76 -11.08 -6.63
N ILE A 18 -11.57 -10.52 -5.43
CA ILE A 18 -10.35 -10.75 -4.63
C ILE A 18 -10.23 -12.22 -4.23
N TRP A 19 -11.34 -12.84 -3.80
CA TRP A 19 -11.35 -14.26 -3.42
C TRP A 19 -11.06 -15.18 -4.61
N ASN A 20 -11.57 -14.87 -5.80
CA ASN A 20 -11.28 -15.64 -7.02
C ASN A 20 -9.79 -15.59 -7.38
N ILE A 21 -9.14 -14.43 -7.28
CA ILE A 21 -7.69 -14.32 -7.53
C ILE A 21 -6.90 -15.16 -6.52
N ALA A 22 -7.30 -15.15 -5.24
CA ALA A 22 -6.64 -15.96 -4.22
C ALA A 22 -6.80 -17.45 -4.48
N ASP A 23 -7.97 -17.88 -4.96
CA ASP A 23 -8.23 -19.25 -5.39
C ASP A 23 -7.36 -19.70 -6.56
N ASP A 24 -6.89 -18.78 -7.41
CA ASP A 24 -5.99 -19.07 -8.54
C ASP A 24 -4.50 -19.02 -8.14
N ARG A 25 -4.14 -18.16 -7.18
CA ARG A 25 -2.72 -17.84 -6.87
C ARG A 25 -2.19 -18.46 -5.59
N LEU A 26 -3.07 -18.77 -4.63
CA LEU A 26 -2.66 -19.25 -3.30
C LEU A 26 -3.01 -20.71 -3.04
N ARG A 27 -3.83 -21.34 -3.90
CA ARG A 27 -4.39 -22.70 -3.69
C ARG A 27 -3.36 -23.79 -3.47
N ASP A 28 -2.20 -23.69 -4.13
CA ASP A 28 -1.14 -24.71 -4.03
C ASP A 28 -0.17 -24.48 -2.86
N VAL A 29 -0.23 -23.30 -2.22
CA VAL A 29 0.69 -22.89 -1.14
C VAL A 29 -0.02 -22.76 0.20
N TYR A 30 -1.31 -22.40 0.18
CA TYR A 30 -2.13 -22.18 1.36
C TYR A 30 -3.48 -22.88 1.20
N VAL A 31 -3.99 -23.43 2.30
CA VAL A 31 -5.40 -23.89 2.35
C VAL A 31 -6.34 -22.67 2.32
N ARG A 32 -7.55 -22.84 1.78
CA ARG A 32 -8.53 -21.74 1.62
C ARG A 32 -8.81 -20.96 2.92
N GLY A 33 -8.82 -21.65 4.07
CA GLY A 33 -8.99 -21.02 5.38
C GLY A 33 -7.89 -20.03 5.76
N LYS A 34 -6.71 -20.12 5.11
CA LYS A 34 -5.52 -19.29 5.35
C LYS A 34 -5.35 -18.13 4.38
N TYR A 35 -6.18 -18.03 3.34
CA TYR A 35 -6.10 -16.90 2.40
C TYR A 35 -6.30 -15.56 3.11
N ARG A 36 -7.16 -15.54 4.13
CA ARG A 36 -7.43 -14.35 4.94
C ARG A 36 -6.14 -13.78 5.57
N ASP A 37 -5.21 -14.65 5.97
CA ASP A 37 -3.94 -14.28 6.60
C ASP A 37 -3.01 -13.54 5.62
N VAL A 38 -3.25 -13.68 4.31
CA VAL A 38 -2.52 -12.95 3.26
C VAL A 38 -3.33 -11.74 2.76
N ILE A 39 -4.61 -11.93 2.44
CA ILE A 39 -5.45 -10.89 1.83
C ILE A 39 -5.63 -9.69 2.76
N LEU A 40 -5.89 -9.92 4.06
CA LEU A 40 -6.19 -8.82 4.99
C LEU A 40 -4.99 -7.87 5.19
N PRO A 41 -3.77 -8.35 5.51
CA PRO A 41 -2.62 -7.45 5.63
C PRO A 41 -2.37 -6.63 4.35
N PHE A 42 -2.44 -7.26 3.17
CA PHE A 42 -2.24 -6.55 1.90
C PHE A 42 -3.34 -5.53 1.59
N THR A 43 -4.58 -5.80 2.01
CA THR A 43 -5.70 -4.84 1.88
C THR A 43 -5.46 -3.61 2.75
N VAL A 44 -4.99 -3.80 3.99
CA VAL A 44 -4.63 -2.70 4.89
C VAL A 44 -3.45 -1.91 4.33
N LEU A 45 -2.38 -2.59 3.89
CA LEU A 45 -1.22 -1.94 3.28
C LEU A 45 -1.61 -1.11 2.05
N ARG A 46 -2.45 -1.65 1.17
CA ARG A 46 -2.95 -0.89 0.00
C ARG A 46 -3.75 0.32 0.40
N ARG A 47 -4.56 0.24 1.47
CA ARG A 47 -5.33 1.38 1.96
C ARG A 47 -4.42 2.48 2.50
N LEU A 48 -3.39 2.12 3.27
CA LEU A 48 -2.40 3.09 3.77
C LEU A 48 -1.63 3.74 2.62
N ASP A 49 -1.17 2.94 1.66
CA ASP A 49 -0.46 3.44 0.46
C ASP A 49 -1.33 4.38 -0.36
N ALA A 50 -2.61 4.04 -0.58
CA ALA A 50 -3.57 4.88 -1.33
C ALA A 50 -3.83 6.24 -0.66
N VAL A 51 -3.83 6.29 0.68
CA VAL A 51 -4.02 7.54 1.43
C VAL A 51 -2.81 8.47 1.27
N LEU A 52 -1.61 7.92 1.16
CA LEU A 52 -0.36 8.68 1.02
C LEU A 52 0.03 8.96 -0.44
N GLU A 53 -0.56 8.26 -1.40
CA GLU A 53 -0.23 8.35 -2.83
C GLU A 53 -0.25 9.80 -3.38
N PRO A 54 -1.24 10.66 -3.03
CA PRO A 54 -1.27 12.04 -3.50
C PRO A 54 -0.17 12.94 -2.91
N THR A 55 0.29 12.66 -1.69
CA THR A 55 1.27 13.49 -0.95
C THR A 55 2.68 12.90 -0.95
N LYS A 56 2.87 11.75 -1.61
CA LYS A 56 4.13 10.99 -1.61
C LYS A 56 5.35 11.82 -2.01
N GLN A 57 5.24 12.58 -3.11
CA GLN A 57 6.37 13.38 -3.60
C GLN A 57 6.74 14.49 -2.61
N ALA A 58 5.75 15.18 -2.04
CA ALA A 58 5.99 16.22 -1.03
C ALA A 58 6.70 15.65 0.21
N VAL A 59 6.33 14.45 0.65
CA VAL A 59 6.99 13.76 1.78
C VAL A 59 8.45 13.44 1.44
N LEU A 60 8.72 12.90 0.25
CA LEU A 60 10.08 12.55 -0.17
C LEU A 60 10.99 13.77 -0.34
N GLU A 61 10.47 14.85 -0.93
CA GLU A 61 11.19 16.12 -1.06
C GLU A 61 11.49 16.72 0.32
N ARG A 62 10.49 16.73 1.22
CA ARG A 62 10.68 17.19 2.59
C ARG A 62 11.73 16.34 3.31
N LYS A 63 11.71 15.01 3.15
CA LYS A 63 12.70 14.11 3.75
C LYS A 63 14.12 14.46 3.30
N ARG A 64 14.32 14.58 1.98
CA ARG A 64 15.63 14.95 1.40
C ARG A 64 16.13 16.30 1.91
N PHE A 65 15.25 17.29 2.02
CA PHE A 65 15.59 18.60 2.58
C PHE A 65 16.05 18.48 4.04
N LEU A 66 15.29 17.78 4.88
CA LEU A 66 15.62 17.61 6.30
C LEU A 66 16.94 16.86 6.51
N ASP A 67 17.21 15.84 5.69
CA ASP A 67 18.45 15.08 5.72
C ASP A 67 19.66 15.92 5.31
N THR A 68 19.51 16.72 4.25
CA THR A 68 20.57 17.62 3.78
C THR A 68 20.94 18.65 4.85
N HIS A 69 19.97 19.09 5.64
CA HIS A 69 20.16 20.03 6.75
C HIS A 69 20.43 19.35 8.10
N GLN A 70 20.62 18.04 8.13
CA GLN A 70 20.91 17.26 9.35
C GLN A 70 19.92 17.52 10.50
N VAL A 71 18.64 17.72 10.18
CA VAL A 71 17.61 17.94 11.19
C VAL A 71 17.34 16.65 11.94
N ALA A 72 17.52 16.67 13.27
CA ALA A 72 17.34 15.49 14.12
C ALA A 72 15.87 15.08 14.30
N GLU A 73 14.96 16.05 14.51
CA GLU A 73 13.53 15.80 14.60
C GLU A 73 12.88 16.02 13.23
N GLN A 74 12.33 14.97 12.64
CA GLN A 74 11.70 15.03 11.31
C GLN A 74 10.21 14.63 11.33
N ASP A 75 9.70 14.02 12.41
CA ASP A 75 8.38 13.39 12.45
C ASP A 75 7.26 14.42 12.22
N GLY A 76 7.34 15.58 12.91
CA GLY A 76 6.33 16.63 12.77
C GLY A 76 6.29 17.19 11.35
N ALA A 77 7.45 17.45 10.76
CA ALA A 77 7.58 17.98 9.40
C ALA A 77 7.07 17.00 8.34
N LEU A 78 7.33 15.70 8.51
CA LEU A 78 6.91 14.66 7.56
C LEU A 78 5.40 14.37 7.65
N ARG A 79 4.81 14.39 8.86
CA ARG A 79 3.35 14.29 9.02
C ARG A 79 2.62 15.47 8.40
N MET A 80 3.14 16.68 8.56
CA MET A 80 2.59 17.86 7.89
C MET A 80 2.66 17.73 6.36
N ALA A 81 3.79 17.25 5.82
CA ALA A 81 3.92 17.03 4.37
C ALA A 81 2.98 15.92 3.85
N ALA A 82 2.72 14.89 4.66
CA ALA A 82 1.79 13.81 4.33
C ALA A 82 0.32 14.25 4.43
N GLY A 83 0.01 15.28 5.22
CA GLY A 83 -1.36 15.69 5.55
C GLY A 83 -2.11 14.66 6.39
N GLN A 84 -1.38 13.77 7.07
CA GLN A 84 -1.91 12.63 7.82
C GLN A 84 -1.13 12.44 9.12
N ALA A 85 -1.70 11.70 10.07
CA ALA A 85 -1.02 11.35 11.32
C ALA A 85 0.17 10.38 11.14
N PHE A 86 0.40 9.90 9.93
CA PHE A 86 1.45 8.96 9.55
C PHE A 86 2.02 9.34 8.17
N TYR A 87 3.20 8.83 7.85
CA TYR A 87 3.87 9.05 6.57
C TYR A 87 4.66 7.81 6.16
N ASN A 88 5.13 7.79 4.92
CA ASN A 88 6.00 6.72 4.39
C ASN A 88 7.14 7.34 3.58
N ILE A 89 8.37 7.18 4.06
CA ILE A 89 9.61 7.67 3.45
C ILE A 89 10.22 6.72 2.41
N SER A 90 9.73 5.48 2.27
CA SER A 90 10.18 4.55 1.23
C SER A 90 9.95 5.18 -0.15
N GLU A 91 10.85 4.98 -1.11
CA GLU A 91 10.64 5.49 -2.48
C GLU A 91 9.61 4.69 -3.27
N PHE A 92 9.24 3.51 -2.75
CA PHE A 92 8.34 2.57 -3.37
C PHE A 92 6.87 2.83 -2.99
N THR A 93 5.99 2.55 -3.95
CA THR A 93 4.54 2.41 -3.74
C THR A 93 4.15 1.03 -4.26
N LEU A 94 3.00 0.50 -3.84
CA LEU A 94 2.53 -0.79 -4.35
C LEU A 94 2.32 -0.75 -5.87
N ALA A 95 1.95 0.42 -6.42
CA ALA A 95 1.85 0.63 -7.86
C ALA A 95 3.21 0.50 -8.57
N LYS A 96 4.28 1.11 -8.01
CA LYS A 96 5.64 0.99 -8.55
C LYS A 96 6.17 -0.45 -8.45
N LEU A 97 5.97 -1.11 -7.32
CA LEU A 97 6.41 -2.49 -7.10
C LEU A 97 5.71 -3.44 -8.09
N LYS A 98 4.40 -3.30 -8.29
CA LYS A 98 3.66 -4.07 -9.30
C LYS A 98 4.18 -3.84 -10.72
N ALA A 99 4.63 -2.62 -11.04
CA ALA A 99 5.16 -2.29 -12.36
C ALA A 99 6.59 -2.83 -12.59
N SER A 100 7.34 -3.09 -11.52
CA SER A 100 8.67 -3.70 -11.64
C SER A 100 8.53 -5.18 -12.06
N SER A 101 8.85 -5.45 -13.33
CA SER A 101 8.57 -6.74 -14.00
C SER A 101 9.63 -7.83 -13.72
N GLN A 102 10.47 -7.69 -12.69
CA GLN A 102 11.59 -8.59 -12.42
C GLN A 102 11.56 -9.07 -10.98
N GLY A 103 11.04 -10.28 -10.74
CA GLY A 103 10.86 -10.85 -9.39
C GLY A 103 12.13 -10.96 -8.54
N GLN A 104 13.31 -11.02 -9.17
CA GLN A 104 14.59 -10.99 -8.46
C GLN A 104 14.90 -9.60 -7.88
N ARG A 105 14.59 -8.51 -8.62
CA ARG A 105 14.82 -7.11 -8.18
C ARG A 105 13.91 -6.71 -7.03
N LEU A 106 12.68 -7.24 -7.00
CA LEU A 106 11.73 -6.97 -5.91
C LEU A 106 12.28 -7.37 -4.54
N ARG A 107 13.02 -8.47 -4.42
CA ARG A 107 13.62 -8.87 -3.14
C ARG A 107 14.69 -7.88 -2.69
N ASP A 108 15.52 -7.43 -3.63
CA ASP A 108 16.58 -6.46 -3.36
C ASP A 108 15.97 -5.12 -2.91
N ASP A 109 14.85 -4.70 -3.52
CA ASP A 109 14.09 -3.49 -3.14
C ASP A 109 13.50 -3.56 -1.71
N PHE A 110 13.33 -4.75 -1.13
CA PHE A 110 12.83 -4.94 0.24
C PHE A 110 13.93 -5.12 1.30
N ILE A 111 15.17 -5.42 0.90
CA ILE A 111 16.30 -5.71 1.82
C ILE A 111 17.26 -4.51 1.93
N ALA A 112 17.36 -3.67 0.91
CA ALA A 112 18.17 -2.46 0.89
C ALA A 112 17.54 -1.30 1.70
#